data_AF-A0A7V2JHR7-F1
#
_entry.id   AF-A0A7V2JHR7-F1
#
_cell.length_a   1.000
_cell.length_b   1.000
_cell.length_c   1.000
_cell.angle_alpha   90.00
_cell.angle_beta   90.00
_cell.angle_gamma   90.00
#
_symmetry.space_group_name_H-M   'P 1'
#
loop_
_entity.id
_entity.type
_entity.pdbx_description
1 polymer ?
#
loop_
_entity_poly.entity_id
_entity_poly.type
_entity_poly.pdbx_seq_one_letter_code
_entity_poly.pdbx_strand_id
1 'polypeptide(L)'
;MIIAKRNQLVTFSLLLILLFLVQTSLSAPKSYRIELPTRTIEESADNGVWLSQRSVDEATVVLLQFNDHPDAFAKRALGLAGVQLQEYVGGGAWVAYLPAGVDQSVFDMQDIRWAGPILESDKIDLRVAASEIPSWADTPDGILFAVAIMKNIPESEAEVLLRQAGAIP
;
A
#
# COMPACT_ATOMS: atom_id res chain seq x y z
N MET A 1 48.04 -45.97 -16.41
CA MET A 1 46.62 -46.06 -16.01
C MET A 1 46.34 -45.29 -14.69
N ILE A 2 46.82 -44.04 -14.56
CA ILE A 2 46.65 -43.23 -13.32
C ILE A 2 46.06 -41.84 -13.64
N ILE A 3 46.24 -41.34 -14.87
CA ILE A 3 45.78 -40.00 -15.29
C ILE A 3 44.24 -39.93 -15.44
N ALA A 4 43.58 -41.03 -15.84
CA ALA A 4 42.13 -41.05 -16.07
C ALA A 4 41.27 -40.88 -14.79
N LYS A 5 41.75 -41.34 -13.62
CA LYS A 5 41.04 -41.21 -12.34
C LYS A 5 41.03 -39.77 -11.82
N ARG A 6 42.04 -38.96 -12.15
CA ARG A 6 42.15 -37.57 -11.68
C ARG A 6 41.13 -36.66 -12.35
N ASN A 7 40.81 -36.92 -13.62
CA ASN A 7 39.82 -36.13 -14.38
C ASN A 7 38.37 -36.44 -13.95
N GLN A 8 38.08 -37.67 -13.52
CA GLN A 8 36.77 -38.03 -12.96
C GLN A 8 36.50 -37.38 -11.61
N LEU A 9 37.53 -37.24 -10.75
CA LEU A 9 37.36 -36.58 -9.45
C LEU A 9 37.08 -35.07 -9.60
N VAL A 10 37.77 -34.40 -10.55
CA VAL A 10 37.59 -32.96 -10.79
C VAL A 10 36.21 -32.66 -11.40
N THR A 11 35.74 -33.49 -12.34
CA THR A 11 34.39 -33.32 -12.92
C THR A 11 33.29 -33.60 -11.90
N PHE A 12 33.46 -34.57 -11.01
CA PHE A 12 32.50 -34.83 -9.94
C PHE A 12 32.42 -33.68 -8.94
N SER A 13 33.57 -33.09 -8.54
CA SER A 13 33.60 -31.91 -7.66
C SER A 13 32.99 -30.67 -8.31
N LEU A 14 33.21 -30.44 -9.61
CA LEU A 14 32.60 -29.33 -10.35
C LEU A 14 31.08 -29.48 -10.46
N LEU A 15 30.58 -30.70 -10.70
CA LEU A 15 29.15 -30.98 -10.74
C LEU A 15 28.49 -30.76 -9.37
N LEU A 16 29.19 -31.11 -8.29
CA LEU A 16 28.71 -30.96 -6.91
C LEU A 16 28.68 -29.49 -6.47
N ILE A 17 29.66 -28.68 -6.88
CA ILE A 17 29.66 -27.23 -6.69
C ILE A 17 28.54 -26.57 -7.50
N LEU A 18 28.31 -27.01 -8.74
CA LEU A 18 27.19 -26.51 -9.56
C LEU A 18 25.84 -26.85 -8.91
N LEU A 19 25.67 -28.05 -8.36
CA LEU A 19 24.45 -28.46 -7.67
C LEU A 19 24.19 -27.64 -6.38
N PHE A 20 25.25 -27.28 -5.65
CA PHE A 20 25.16 -26.43 -4.46
C PHE A 20 24.82 -24.97 -4.79
N LEU A 21 25.26 -24.46 -5.94
CA LEU A 21 24.97 -23.09 -6.37
C LEU A 21 23.50 -22.88 -6.82
N VAL A 22 22.77 -23.94 -7.17
CA VAL A 22 21.34 -23.82 -7.54
C VAL A 22 20.44 -23.72 -6.30
N GLN A 23 20.90 -24.11 -5.11
CA GLN A 23 20.05 -24.16 -3.91
C GLN A 23 19.94 -22.83 -3.13
N THR A 24 20.65 -21.77 -3.51
CA THR A 24 20.69 -20.52 -2.74
C THR A 24 19.71 -19.44 -3.20
N SER A 25 18.78 -19.75 -4.12
CA SER A 25 17.77 -18.78 -4.60
C SER A 25 16.39 -18.92 -3.95
N LEU A 26 16.31 -19.40 -2.71
CA LEU A 26 15.11 -19.14 -1.90
C LEU A 26 15.20 -17.69 -1.44
N SER A 27 14.60 -16.77 -2.21
CA SER A 27 14.36 -15.40 -1.77
C SER A 27 13.80 -15.43 -0.36
N ALA A 28 14.39 -14.64 0.55
CA ALA A 28 13.84 -14.46 1.88
C ALA A 28 12.34 -14.14 1.77
N PRO A 29 11.49 -14.71 2.65
CA PRO A 29 10.05 -14.47 2.59
C PRO A 29 9.80 -12.96 2.63
N LYS A 30 9.11 -12.46 1.61
CA LYS A 30 8.77 -11.04 1.50
C LYS A 30 7.91 -10.68 2.71
N SER A 31 8.36 -9.71 3.50
CA SER A 31 7.59 -9.21 4.65
C SER A 31 6.48 -8.31 4.12
N TYR A 32 5.23 -8.72 4.32
CA TYR A 32 4.04 -8.00 3.86
C TYR A 32 3.38 -7.28 5.04
N ARG A 33 4.08 -6.28 5.58
CA ARG A 33 3.61 -5.47 6.71
C ARG A 33 3.34 -4.04 6.22
N ILE A 34 2.16 -3.52 6.55
CA ILE A 34 1.84 -2.11 6.34
C ILE A 34 2.04 -1.39 7.66
N GLU A 35 2.88 -0.36 7.66
CA GLU A 35 3.15 0.47 8.82
C GLU A 35 2.41 1.79 8.68
N LEU A 36 1.35 1.96 9.45
CA LEU A 36 0.72 3.26 9.63
C LEU A 36 1.19 3.84 10.96
N PRO A 37 1.18 5.17 11.14
CA PRO A 37 1.53 5.77 12.43
C PRO A 37 0.73 5.20 13.60
N THR A 38 -0.56 4.91 13.37
CA THR A 38 -1.54 4.49 14.37
C THR A 38 -1.54 2.99 14.64
N ARG A 39 -1.16 2.17 13.66
CA ARG A 39 -1.25 0.72 13.74
C ARG A 39 -0.37 0.04 12.71
N THR A 40 0.00 -1.18 13.04
CA THR A 40 0.61 -2.12 12.11
C THR A 40 -0.45 -3.07 11.59
N ILE A 41 -0.41 -3.34 10.28
CA ILE A 41 -1.27 -4.33 9.63
C ILE A 41 -0.36 -5.48 9.16
N GLU A 42 -0.48 -6.62 9.85
CA GLU A 42 0.22 -7.89 9.55
C GLU A 42 -0.80 -8.93 9.08
N GLU A 43 -1.53 -8.59 8.02
CA GLU A 43 -2.62 -9.45 7.57
C GLU A 43 -2.08 -10.56 6.66
N SER A 44 -2.56 -11.78 6.89
CA SER A 44 -2.49 -12.83 5.88
C SER A 44 -3.22 -12.36 4.62
N ALA A 45 -2.79 -12.82 3.45
CA ALA A 45 -3.49 -12.51 2.20
C ALA A 45 -4.96 -12.92 2.34
N ASP A 46 -5.87 -11.93 2.32
CA ASP A 46 -7.30 -12.18 2.20
C ASP A 46 -7.72 -12.13 0.73
N ASN A 47 -6.77 -11.92 -0.20
CA ASN A 47 -6.99 -11.76 -1.63
C ASN A 47 -8.06 -10.70 -1.93
N GLY A 48 -8.14 -9.66 -1.11
CA GLY A 48 -9.12 -8.59 -1.28
C GLY A 48 -10.54 -8.99 -0.90
N VAL A 49 -10.76 -10.05 -0.10
CA VAL A 49 -12.09 -10.45 0.38
C VAL A 49 -12.86 -9.27 0.98
N TRP A 50 -12.21 -8.37 1.72
CA TRP A 50 -12.88 -7.17 2.23
C TRP A 50 -13.56 -6.33 1.12
N LEU A 51 -12.98 -6.25 -0.09
CA LEU A 51 -13.57 -5.52 -1.22
C LEU A 51 -14.85 -6.17 -1.75
N SER A 52 -15.05 -7.48 -1.54
CA SER A 52 -16.31 -8.16 -1.90
C SER A 52 -17.46 -7.81 -0.94
N GLN A 53 -17.13 -7.36 0.28
CA GLN A 53 -18.10 -7.11 1.34
C GLN A 53 -18.46 -5.62 1.49
N ARG A 54 -17.72 -4.73 0.82
CA ARG A 54 -18.00 -3.28 0.87
C ARG A 54 -19.25 -2.93 0.05
N SER A 55 -19.87 -1.81 0.40
CA SER A 55 -20.87 -1.19 -0.48
C SER A 55 -20.20 -0.69 -1.76
N VAL A 56 -20.80 -0.99 -2.91
CA VAL A 56 -20.38 -0.46 -4.22
C VAL A 56 -21.11 0.82 -4.57
N ASP A 57 -22.21 1.16 -3.89
CA ASP A 57 -23.03 2.33 -4.20
C ASP A 57 -22.39 3.64 -3.72
N GLU A 58 -21.38 3.54 -2.86
CA GLU A 58 -20.68 4.68 -2.28
C GLU A 58 -19.20 4.67 -2.69
N ALA A 59 -18.68 5.87 -2.93
CA ALA A 59 -17.25 6.04 -3.09
C ALA A 59 -16.54 5.81 -1.76
N THR A 60 -15.38 5.13 -1.80
CA THR A 60 -14.65 4.77 -0.59
C THR A 60 -13.15 4.89 -0.78
N VAL A 61 -12.46 5.05 0.34
CA VAL A 61 -11.00 5.16 0.39
C VAL A 61 -10.48 3.97 1.17
N VAL A 62 -9.56 3.24 0.56
CA VAL A 62 -9.14 1.93 1.01
C VAL A 62 -7.62 1.83 0.98
N LEU A 63 -7.08 0.88 1.73
CA LEU A 63 -5.72 0.41 1.57
C LEU A 63 -5.73 -0.79 0.64
N LEU A 64 -4.90 -0.76 -0.41
CA LEU A 64 -4.65 -1.88 -1.30
C LEU A 64 -3.19 -2.29 -1.17
N GLN A 65 -2.94 -3.53 -0.77
CA GLN A 65 -1.61 -4.14 -0.78
C GLN A 65 -1.49 -5.08 -1.95
N PHE A 66 -0.43 -4.93 -2.73
CA PHE A 66 -0.14 -5.77 -3.88
C PHE A 66 0.92 -6.82 -3.53
N ASN A 67 0.85 -7.98 -4.19
CA ASN A 67 1.91 -8.99 -4.11
C ASN A 67 3.21 -8.42 -4.66
N ASP A 68 3.15 -7.65 -5.75
CA ASP A 68 4.26 -6.88 -6.33
C ASP A 68 3.91 -5.42 -6.56
N HIS A 69 4.93 -4.55 -6.54
CA HIS A 69 4.69 -3.11 -6.73
C HIS A 69 4.10 -2.87 -8.13
N PRO A 70 2.92 -2.25 -8.27
CA PRO A 70 2.29 -2.08 -9.57
C PRO A 70 3.14 -1.16 -10.43
N ASP A 71 3.49 -1.63 -11.62
CA ASP A 71 4.22 -0.85 -12.61
C ASP A 71 3.32 0.20 -13.30
N ALA A 72 3.86 0.97 -14.23
CA ALA A 72 3.09 2.00 -14.93
C ALA A 72 1.91 1.43 -15.73
N PHE A 73 2.02 0.21 -16.25
CA PHE A 73 0.95 -0.44 -17.01
C PHE A 73 -0.17 -0.90 -16.08
N ALA A 74 0.16 -1.57 -14.98
CA ALA A 74 -0.79 -1.97 -13.94
C ALA A 74 -1.50 -0.76 -13.34
N LYS A 75 -0.77 0.32 -13.01
CA LYS A 75 -1.35 1.59 -12.53
C LYS A 75 -2.35 2.18 -13.53
N ARG A 76 -2.04 2.12 -14.82
CA ARG A 76 -2.95 2.59 -15.87
C ARG A 76 -4.17 1.70 -16.01
N ALA A 77 -4.02 0.38 -15.94
CA ALA A 77 -5.13 -0.57 -15.98
C ALA A 77 -6.09 -0.37 -14.81
N LEU A 78 -5.55 -0.21 -13.60
CA LEU A 78 -6.31 0.17 -12.40
C LEU A 78 -7.09 1.48 -12.63
N GLY A 79 -6.43 2.52 -13.14
CA GLY A 79 -7.06 3.80 -13.45
C GLY A 79 -8.20 3.69 -14.47
N LEU A 80 -8.02 2.89 -15.52
CA LEU A 80 -9.08 2.63 -16.51
C LEU A 80 -10.27 1.85 -15.92
N ALA A 81 -10.01 1.04 -14.91
CA ALA A 81 -11.03 0.32 -14.15
C ALA A 81 -11.63 1.15 -13.00
N GLY A 82 -11.31 2.44 -12.91
CA GLY A 82 -11.84 3.37 -11.93
C GLY A 82 -11.07 3.42 -10.60
N VAL A 83 -10.07 2.57 -10.40
CA VAL A 83 -9.25 2.57 -9.17
C VAL A 83 -8.19 3.64 -9.26
N GLN A 84 -8.23 4.61 -8.34
CA GLN A 84 -7.30 5.74 -8.34
C GLN A 84 -6.31 5.62 -7.19
N LEU A 85 -5.08 5.18 -7.47
CA LEU A 85 -4.01 5.14 -6.47
C LEU A 85 -3.56 6.56 -6.09
N GLN A 86 -3.65 6.91 -4.82
CA GLN A 86 -3.38 8.26 -4.30
C GLN A 86 -1.96 8.37 -3.73
N GLU A 87 -1.60 7.47 -2.81
CA GLU A 87 -0.37 7.57 -2.03
C GLU A 87 0.19 6.20 -1.70
N TYR A 88 1.51 6.06 -1.77
CA TYR A 88 2.21 4.84 -1.37
C TYR A 88 2.56 4.92 0.12
N VAL A 89 2.13 3.93 0.91
CA VAL A 89 2.30 3.92 2.37
C VAL A 89 3.34 2.90 2.87
N GLY A 90 4.04 2.23 1.95
CA GLY A 90 5.05 1.22 2.30
C GLY A 90 4.51 -0.22 2.26
N GLY A 91 5.40 -1.21 2.33
CA GLY A 91 5.01 -2.63 2.38
C GLY A 91 4.24 -3.12 1.15
N GLY A 92 4.39 -2.47 -0.01
CA GLY A 92 3.61 -2.76 -1.21
C GLY A 92 2.18 -2.22 -1.17
N ALA A 93 1.83 -1.39 -0.19
CA ALA A 93 0.48 -0.86 0.00
C ALA A 93 0.31 0.59 -0.47
N TRP A 94 -0.90 0.89 -0.93
CA TRP A 94 -1.32 2.17 -1.43
C TRP A 94 -2.65 2.58 -0.80
N VAL A 95 -2.79 3.87 -0.50
CA VAL A 95 -4.10 4.52 -0.35
C VAL A 95 -4.71 4.62 -1.75
N ALA A 96 -5.91 4.11 -1.91
CA ALA A 96 -6.66 4.13 -3.16
C ALA A 96 -8.05 4.72 -2.94
N TYR A 97 -8.48 5.53 -3.91
CA TYR A 97 -9.87 5.97 -4.00
C TYR A 97 -10.62 5.08 -4.99
N LEU A 98 -11.76 4.59 -4.56
CA LEU A 98 -12.70 3.77 -5.33
C LEU A 98 -13.98 4.57 -5.51
N PRO A 99 -14.28 5.10 -6.70
CA PRO A 99 -15.58 5.67 -7.01
C PRO A 99 -16.72 4.66 -6.78
N ALA A 100 -17.95 5.18 -6.61
CA ALA A 100 -19.14 4.35 -6.66
C ALA A 100 -19.21 3.57 -7.97
N GLY A 101 -19.65 2.31 -7.91
CA GLY A 101 -19.78 1.40 -9.04
C GLY A 101 -18.52 0.64 -9.42
N VAL A 102 -17.37 0.87 -8.77
CA VAL A 102 -16.19 -0.02 -8.96
C VAL A 102 -16.54 -1.39 -8.38
N ASP A 103 -16.52 -2.42 -9.21
CA ASP A 103 -16.88 -3.79 -8.84
C ASP A 103 -15.66 -4.60 -8.34
N GLN A 104 -15.92 -5.69 -7.61
CA GLN A 104 -14.86 -6.58 -7.11
C GLN A 104 -13.99 -7.19 -8.22
N SER A 105 -14.55 -7.41 -9.41
CA SER A 105 -13.86 -8.04 -10.55
C SER A 105 -12.63 -7.25 -11.03
N VAL A 106 -12.58 -5.95 -10.76
CA VAL A 106 -11.40 -5.11 -11.03
C VAL A 106 -10.18 -5.60 -10.26
N PHE A 107 -10.41 -6.16 -9.07
CA PHE A 107 -9.35 -6.59 -8.16
C PHE A 107 -8.94 -8.05 -8.38
N ASP A 108 -9.83 -8.90 -8.91
CA ASP A 108 -9.47 -10.27 -9.32
C ASP A 108 -8.42 -10.29 -10.45
N MET A 109 -8.36 -9.21 -11.24
CA MET A 109 -7.43 -9.07 -12.37
C MET A 109 -6.08 -8.48 -11.99
N GLN A 110 -5.96 -7.93 -10.78
CA GLN A 110 -4.80 -7.17 -10.34
C GLN A 110 -4.23 -7.89 -9.14
N ASP A 111 -2.90 -8.03 -9.09
CA ASP A 111 -2.18 -8.88 -8.15
C ASP A 111 -2.25 -8.36 -6.69
N ILE A 112 -3.47 -8.29 -6.15
CA ILE A 112 -3.85 -7.71 -4.87
C ILE A 112 -3.81 -8.83 -3.85
N ARG A 113 -2.96 -8.59 -2.86
CA ARG A 113 -2.76 -9.50 -1.74
C ARG A 113 -3.78 -9.28 -0.64
N TRP A 114 -4.03 -8.00 -0.36
CA TRP A 114 -4.87 -7.61 0.76
C TRP A 114 -5.55 -6.27 0.47
N ALA A 115 -6.76 -6.12 0.97
CA ALA A 115 -7.46 -4.85 0.96
C ALA A 115 -8.19 -4.61 2.28
N GLY A 116 -8.28 -3.35 2.69
CA GLY A 116 -9.00 -3.02 3.92
C GLY A 116 -9.30 -1.55 4.08
N PRO A 117 -10.05 -1.20 5.14
CA PRO A 117 -10.48 0.17 5.37
C PRO A 117 -9.35 1.03 5.94
N ILE A 118 -9.39 2.32 5.59
CA ILE A 118 -8.70 3.38 6.34
C ILE A 118 -9.62 3.81 7.48
N LEU A 119 -9.15 3.65 8.73
CA LEU A 119 -9.93 4.04 9.91
C LEU A 119 -9.88 5.55 10.11
N GLU A 120 -10.84 6.10 10.85
CA GLU A 120 -10.83 7.52 11.21
C GLU A 120 -9.58 7.92 11.99
N SER A 121 -9.10 7.04 12.88
CA SER A 121 -7.84 7.22 13.60
C SER A 121 -6.65 7.38 12.66
N ASP A 122 -6.64 6.67 11.52
CA ASP A 122 -5.53 6.70 10.56
C ASP A 122 -5.46 8.03 9.79
N LYS A 123 -6.52 8.84 9.85
CA LYS A 123 -6.61 10.15 9.18
C LYS A 123 -6.10 11.30 10.05
N ILE A 124 -5.84 11.05 11.33
CA ILE A 124 -5.44 12.07 12.31
C ILE A 124 -4.01 11.78 12.77
N ASP A 125 -3.15 12.79 12.73
CA ASP A 125 -1.79 12.67 13.26
C ASP A 125 -1.81 12.35 14.77
N LEU A 126 -0.92 11.46 15.22
CA LEU A 126 -0.88 11.02 16.61
C LEU A 126 -0.75 12.16 17.61
N ARG A 127 0.01 13.21 17.28
CA ARG A 127 0.20 14.37 18.16
C ARG A 127 -1.08 15.19 18.26
N VAL A 128 -1.81 15.31 17.15
CA VAL A 128 -3.13 15.96 17.13
C VAL A 128 -4.12 15.16 17.97
N ALA A 129 -4.17 13.84 17.81
CA ALA A 129 -5.02 12.97 18.61
C ALA A 129 -4.70 13.03 20.12
N ALA A 130 -3.42 13.20 20.46
CA ALA A 130 -2.94 13.37 21.84
C ALA A 130 -3.10 14.80 22.39
N SER A 131 -3.65 15.74 21.61
CA SER A 131 -3.73 17.17 21.95
C SER A 131 -2.37 17.81 22.26
N GLU A 132 -1.29 17.29 21.67
CA GLU A 132 0.07 17.81 21.79
C GLU A 132 0.31 18.93 20.78
N ILE A 133 -0.36 20.06 21.01
CA ILE A 133 -0.30 21.22 20.12
C ILE A 133 1.02 21.97 20.35
N PRO A 134 1.89 22.09 19.33
CA PRO A 134 3.12 22.85 19.48
C PRO A 134 2.83 24.35 19.56
N SER A 135 3.66 25.10 20.29
CA SER A 135 3.45 26.54 20.54
C SER A 135 3.41 27.41 19.29
N TRP A 136 3.96 26.95 18.17
CA TRP A 136 3.87 27.66 16.89
C TRP A 136 2.50 27.51 16.22
N ALA A 137 1.74 26.47 16.57
CA ALA A 137 0.40 26.22 16.04
C ALA A 137 -0.69 26.85 16.91
N ASP A 138 -0.39 27.15 18.17
CA ASP A 138 -1.30 27.85 19.09
C ASP A 138 -1.22 29.36 18.85
N THR A 139 -2.31 29.93 18.32
CA THR A 139 -2.41 31.36 17.97
C THR A 139 -3.56 32.01 18.75
N PRO A 140 -3.59 33.35 18.89
CA PRO A 140 -4.70 34.04 19.56
C PRO A 140 -6.08 33.76 18.96
N ASP A 141 -6.13 33.39 17.68
CA ASP A 141 -7.36 33.14 16.93
C ASP A 141 -7.75 31.64 16.90
N GLY A 142 -6.88 30.74 17.39
CA GLY A 142 -7.11 29.30 17.43
C GLY A 142 -5.88 28.46 17.11
N ILE A 143 -6.10 27.17 16.83
CA ILE A 143 -5.04 26.21 16.53
C ILE A 143 -4.89 26.04 15.02
N LEU A 144 -3.67 26.18 14.51
CA LEU A 144 -3.32 25.91 13.12
C LEU A 144 -3.15 24.41 12.88
N PHE A 145 -3.90 23.88 11.92
CA PHE A 145 -3.76 22.51 11.43
C PHE A 145 -3.27 22.49 9.98
N ALA A 146 -2.33 21.60 9.69
CA ALA A 146 -2.02 21.22 8.32
C ALA A 146 -2.95 20.07 7.91
N VAL A 147 -3.70 20.25 6.81
CA VAL A 147 -4.62 19.24 6.28
C VAL A 147 -4.11 18.77 4.93
N ALA A 148 -3.91 17.46 4.79
CA ALA A 148 -3.62 16.84 3.50
C ALA A 148 -4.93 16.37 2.86
N ILE A 149 -5.12 16.73 1.60
CA ILE A 149 -6.30 16.38 0.80
C ILE A 149 -5.88 15.38 -0.29
N MET A 150 -6.79 14.45 -0.64
CA MET A 150 -6.51 13.46 -1.69
C MET A 150 -6.28 14.14 -3.04
N LYS A 151 -5.36 13.57 -3.82
CA LYS A 151 -4.87 14.19 -5.07
C LYS A 151 -5.93 14.32 -6.15
N ASN A 152 -7.00 13.54 -6.04
CA ASN A 152 -8.13 13.57 -6.96
C ASN A 152 -9.17 14.65 -6.61
N ILE A 153 -9.04 15.34 -5.48
CA ILE A 153 -9.90 16.47 -5.11
C ILE A 153 -9.19 17.76 -5.53
N PRO A 154 -9.77 18.57 -6.43
CA PRO A 154 -9.23 19.88 -6.80
C PRO A 154 -9.16 20.81 -5.59
N GLU A 155 -8.17 21.71 -5.58
CA GLU A 155 -7.98 22.69 -4.49
C GLU A 155 -9.23 23.54 -4.24
N SER A 156 -9.91 23.98 -5.30
CA SER A 156 -11.15 24.75 -5.19
C SER A 156 -12.29 23.99 -4.51
N GLU A 157 -12.38 22.67 -4.73
CA GLU A 157 -13.36 21.82 -4.05
C GLU A 157 -12.95 21.58 -2.59
N ALA A 158 -11.66 21.37 -2.34
CA ALA A 158 -11.12 21.25 -0.99
C ALA A 158 -11.40 22.49 -0.14
N GLU A 159 -11.23 23.70 -0.69
CA GLU A 159 -11.57 24.94 0.00
C GLU A 159 -13.05 25.02 0.37
N VAL A 160 -13.95 24.58 -0.53
CA VAL A 160 -15.39 24.55 -0.24
C VAL A 160 -15.69 23.59 0.91
N LEU A 161 -15.09 22.40 0.90
CA LEU A 161 -15.24 21.41 1.98
C LEU A 161 -14.73 21.96 3.32
N LEU A 162 -13.57 22.63 3.33
CA LEU A 162 -13.00 23.24 4.53
C LEU A 162 -13.86 24.40 5.06
N ARG A 163 -14.43 25.23 4.18
CA ARG A 163 -15.39 26.28 4.59
C ARG A 163 -16.66 25.69 5.18
N GLN A 164 -17.23 24.65 4.56
CA GLN A 164 -18.42 23.97 5.07
C GLN A 164 -18.18 23.33 6.45
N ALA A 165 -16.97 22.83 6.69
CA ALA A 165 -16.53 22.31 7.99
C ALA A 165 -16.19 23.41 9.01
N GLY A 166 -16.21 24.70 8.62
CA GLY A 166 -15.81 25.82 9.48
C GLY A 166 -14.31 25.89 9.78
N ALA A 167 -13.48 25.20 9.00
CA ALA A 167 -12.03 25.16 9.18
C ALA A 167 -11.32 26.41 8.62
N ILE A 168 -11.93 27.09 7.65
CA ILE A 168 -11.45 28.35 7.08
C ILE A 168 -12.64 29.32 6.89
N PRO A 169 -12.44 30.65 7.04
CA PRO A 169 -13.48 31.66 6.86
C PRO A 169 -13.90 31.78 5.39
#